data_AF-A0A3E1D6E3-F1
#
_entry.id   AF-A0A3E1D6E3-F1
#
_cell.length_a   1.000
_cell.length_b   1.000
_cell.length_c   1.000
_cell.angle_alpha   90.00
_cell.angle_beta   90.00
_cell.angle_gamma   90.00
#
_symmetry.space_group_name_H-M   'P 1'
#
loop_
_entity.id
_entity.type
_entity.pdbx_description
1 polymer ?
#
loop_
_entity_poly.entity_id
_entity_poly.type
_entity_poly.pdbx_seq_one_letter_code
_entity_poly.pdbx_strand_id
1 'polypeptide(L)'
;MTIKKTKVKAKVPVKTDKGKTEHIAMVTLMPSANAAAVVAEYTKVFGEQDVQALMEELRPHMKNVNDGNLQHCEAMLVGQAHALQSIFMNLARRAVNQEYLQQYEMYLRLGLKAQNQCRMTLETLAAIKNPPVVFAKQANINQGSGNQQVNNGTPATPSHAEKIINPQNELLEVNNGSETMDTRATGEAIGKNPAMATVD
;
A
#
# COMPACT_ATOMS: atom_id res chain seq x y z
N MET A 1 -62.21 59.66 -16.53
CA MET A 1 -61.87 58.21 -16.60
C MET A 1 -60.62 58.07 -17.46
N THR A 2 -59.48 57.77 -16.84
CA THR A 2 -58.20 57.63 -17.57
C THR A 2 -57.61 56.27 -17.20
N ILE A 3 -57.57 55.36 -18.17
CA ILE A 3 -57.20 53.95 -17.99
C ILE A 3 -55.67 53.86 -17.86
N LYS A 4 -55.17 53.48 -16.67
CA LYS A 4 -53.76 53.15 -16.44
C LYS A 4 -53.46 51.78 -17.04
N LYS A 5 -52.61 51.73 -18.09
CA LYS A 5 -52.05 50.48 -18.62
C LYS A 5 -50.95 49.97 -17.69
N THR A 6 -51.21 48.85 -17.01
CA THR A 6 -50.24 48.12 -16.20
C THR A 6 -49.20 47.47 -17.12
N LYS A 7 -47.93 47.90 -17.03
CA LYS A 7 -46.81 47.23 -17.70
C LYS A 7 -46.58 45.86 -17.04
N VAL A 8 -46.88 44.80 -17.78
CA VAL A 8 -46.48 43.43 -17.43
C VAL A 8 -44.95 43.36 -17.45
N LYS A 9 -44.32 43.17 -16.29
CA LYS A 9 -42.88 42.91 -16.20
C LYS A 9 -42.59 41.55 -16.84
N ALA A 10 -41.80 41.56 -17.90
CA ALA A 10 -41.27 40.36 -18.54
C ALA A 10 -40.49 39.52 -17.52
N LYS A 11 -40.84 38.24 -17.42
CA LYS A 11 -40.21 37.24 -16.57
C LYS A 11 -38.79 36.99 -17.09
N VAL A 12 -37.79 37.34 -16.29
CA VAL A 12 -36.37 37.09 -16.59
C VAL A 12 -36.18 35.58 -16.77
N PRO A 13 -35.46 35.12 -17.83
CA PRO A 13 -35.26 33.70 -18.05
C PRO A 13 -34.39 33.11 -16.93
N VAL A 14 -34.88 32.01 -16.35
CA VAL A 14 -34.20 31.20 -15.33
C VAL A 14 -32.92 30.63 -15.96
N LYS A 15 -31.76 31.21 -15.61
CA LYS A 15 -30.47 30.59 -15.89
C LYS A 15 -30.38 29.30 -15.09
N THR A 16 -30.12 28.23 -15.80
CA THR A 16 -30.40 26.83 -15.47
C THR A 16 -29.58 26.30 -14.30
N ASP A 17 -30.24 25.50 -13.46
CA ASP A 17 -29.75 24.73 -12.31
C ASP A 17 -28.52 23.83 -12.62
N LYS A 18 -28.29 23.51 -13.90
CA LYS A 18 -27.17 22.68 -14.38
C LYS A 18 -25.79 23.12 -13.90
N GLY A 19 -25.49 24.42 -13.90
CA GLY A 19 -24.17 24.89 -13.46
C GLY A 19 -23.92 24.69 -11.96
N LYS A 20 -24.98 24.71 -11.15
CA LYS A 20 -24.89 24.36 -9.72
C LYS A 20 -24.74 22.85 -9.55
N THR A 21 -25.48 22.05 -10.31
CA THR A 21 -25.41 20.59 -10.26
C THR A 21 -24.04 20.06 -10.68
N GLU A 22 -23.46 20.60 -11.76
CA GLU A 22 -22.11 20.25 -12.23
C GLU A 22 -21.03 20.65 -11.21
N HIS A 23 -21.15 21.84 -10.61
CA HIS A 23 -20.24 22.28 -9.57
C HIS A 23 -20.34 21.42 -8.30
N ILE A 24 -21.54 21.01 -7.89
CA ILE A 24 -21.75 20.10 -6.77
C ILE A 24 -21.11 18.74 -7.07
N ALA A 25 -21.33 18.18 -8.27
CA ALA A 25 -20.72 16.91 -8.67
C ALA A 25 -19.18 16.98 -8.66
N MET A 26 -18.61 18.08 -9.17
CA MET A 26 -17.16 18.31 -9.14
C MET A 26 -16.64 18.34 -7.71
N VAL A 27 -17.27 19.11 -6.81
CA VAL A 27 -16.87 19.19 -5.39
C VAL A 27 -17.00 17.83 -4.72
N THR A 28 -18.09 17.10 -4.93
CA THR A 28 -18.29 15.76 -4.36
C THR A 28 -17.23 14.76 -4.81
N LEU A 29 -16.68 14.88 -6.02
CA LEU A 29 -15.61 13.98 -6.48
C LEU A 29 -14.21 14.44 -6.08
N MET A 30 -14.05 15.60 -5.44
CA MET A 30 -12.75 16.02 -4.93
C MET A 30 -12.33 15.08 -3.78
N PRO A 31 -11.12 14.48 -3.82
CA PRO A 31 -10.65 13.60 -2.75
C PRO A 31 -10.69 14.26 -1.37
N SER A 32 -10.33 15.56 -1.29
CA SER A 32 -10.36 16.33 -0.05
C SER A 32 -11.76 16.54 0.51
N ALA A 33 -12.77 16.69 -0.35
CA ALA A 33 -14.16 16.90 0.07
C ALA A 33 -14.78 15.61 0.63
N ASN A 34 -14.59 14.49 -0.07
CA ASN A 34 -15.05 13.18 0.42
C ASN A 34 -14.36 12.79 1.73
N ALA A 35 -13.04 12.98 1.81
CA ALA A 35 -12.29 12.71 3.03
C ALA A 35 -12.77 13.60 4.18
N ALA A 36 -12.96 14.91 3.95
CA ALA A 36 -13.44 15.84 4.97
C ALA A 36 -14.82 15.45 5.52
N ALA A 37 -15.76 15.05 4.66
CA ALA A 37 -17.09 14.63 5.07
C ALA A 37 -17.03 13.41 6.01
N VAL A 38 -16.20 12.42 5.70
CA VAL A 38 -16.02 11.24 6.57
C VAL A 38 -15.29 11.62 7.86
N VAL A 39 -14.21 12.39 7.77
CA VAL A 39 -13.45 12.82 8.95
C VAL A 39 -14.36 13.57 9.93
N ALA A 40 -15.20 14.49 9.45
CA ALA A 40 -16.14 15.24 10.28
C ALA A 40 -17.07 14.33 11.10
N GLU A 41 -17.53 13.22 10.53
CA GLU A 41 -18.41 12.28 11.23
C GLU A 41 -17.70 11.51 12.36
N TYR A 42 -16.44 11.13 12.15
CA TYR A 42 -15.69 10.29 13.08
C TYR A 42 -14.83 11.07 14.10
N THR A 43 -14.72 12.40 13.97
CA THR A 43 -13.84 13.23 14.80
C THR A 43 -14.58 14.19 15.74
N LYS A 44 -15.89 13.99 15.95
CA LYS A 44 -16.72 14.80 16.87
C LYS A 44 -16.19 14.87 18.30
N VAL A 45 -15.36 13.91 18.70
CA VAL A 45 -14.63 13.93 19.99
C VAL A 45 -13.73 15.17 20.15
N PHE A 46 -13.31 15.80 19.05
CA PHE A 46 -12.50 17.02 19.03
C PHE A 46 -13.33 18.31 18.89
N GLY A 47 -14.66 18.23 19.03
CA GLY A 47 -15.59 19.36 18.88
C GLY A 47 -16.36 19.33 17.56
N GLU A 48 -17.18 20.36 17.33
CA GLU A 48 -17.91 20.53 16.07
C GLU A 48 -16.93 20.74 14.91
N GLN A 49 -17.14 20.00 13.83
CA GLN A 49 -16.23 19.95 12.69
C GLN A 49 -16.82 20.70 11.50
N ASP A 50 -16.09 21.68 10.98
CA ASP A 50 -16.43 22.34 9.72
C ASP A 50 -15.83 21.55 8.55
N VAL A 51 -16.71 20.98 7.71
CA VAL A 51 -16.32 20.18 6.53
C VAL A 51 -15.52 21.00 5.52
N GLN A 52 -15.82 22.29 5.35
CA GLN A 52 -15.07 23.16 4.44
C GLN A 52 -13.67 23.40 4.99
N ALA A 53 -13.52 23.69 6.29
CA ALA A 53 -12.22 23.87 6.92
C ALA A 53 -11.37 22.59 6.82
N LEU A 54 -11.96 21.42 7.11
CA LEU A 54 -11.29 20.12 6.97
C LEU A 54 -10.85 19.86 5.53
N MET A 55 -11.68 20.19 4.53
CA MET A 55 -11.33 20.06 3.13
C MET A 55 -10.14 20.96 2.76
N GLU A 56 -10.11 22.18 3.25
CA GLU A 56 -9.02 23.14 3.01
C GLU A 56 -7.71 22.68 3.64
N GLU A 57 -7.74 22.09 4.83
CA GLU A 57 -6.56 21.49 5.50
C GLU A 57 -6.09 20.19 4.84
N LEU A 58 -7.00 19.36 4.31
CA LEU A 58 -6.64 18.10 3.65
C LEU A 58 -5.93 18.31 2.30
N ARG A 59 -6.20 19.41 1.59
CA ARG A 59 -5.59 19.68 0.27
C ARG A 59 -4.06 19.78 0.34
N PRO A 60 -3.45 20.57 1.24
CA PRO A 60 -2.00 20.59 1.45
C PRO A 60 -1.40 19.21 1.74
N HIS A 61 -2.06 18.38 2.56
CA HIS A 61 -1.56 17.03 2.86
C HIS A 61 -1.50 16.15 1.60
N MET A 62 -2.54 16.19 0.75
CA MET A 62 -2.56 15.46 -0.51
C MET A 62 -1.50 15.97 -1.49
N LYS A 63 -1.30 17.29 -1.54
CA LYS A 63 -0.26 17.90 -2.36
C LYS A 63 1.14 17.46 -1.90
N ASN A 64 1.42 17.47 -0.59
CA ASN A 64 2.69 17.03 -0.04
C ASN A 64 3.02 15.58 -0.44
N VAL A 65 2.04 14.69 -0.42
CA VAL A 65 2.22 13.31 -0.89
C VAL A 65 2.56 13.25 -2.37
N ASN A 66 1.86 14.03 -3.21
CA ASN A 66 2.17 14.12 -4.64
C ASN A 66 3.58 14.69 -4.91
N ASP A 67 4.04 15.59 -4.05
CA ASP A 67 5.39 16.20 -4.11
C ASP A 67 6.47 15.28 -3.48
N GLY A 68 6.10 14.07 -3.02
CA GLY A 68 7.02 13.08 -2.44
C GLY A 68 7.32 13.29 -0.96
N ASN A 69 6.71 14.28 -0.30
CA ASN A 69 6.83 14.47 1.14
C ASN A 69 5.84 13.58 1.90
N LEU A 70 6.35 12.48 2.46
CA LEU A 70 5.57 11.49 3.20
C LEU A 70 5.62 11.66 4.73
N GLN A 71 6.22 12.73 5.26
CA GLN A 71 6.40 12.92 6.72
C GLN A 71 5.09 12.79 7.51
N HIS A 72 4.00 13.37 7.01
CA HIS A 72 2.70 13.26 7.66
C HIS A 72 2.17 11.82 7.65
N CYS A 73 2.31 11.09 6.54
CA CYS A 73 1.92 9.68 6.44
C CYS A 73 2.76 8.80 7.37
N GLU A 74 4.06 9.06 7.48
CA GLU A 74 4.95 8.37 8.42
C GLU A 74 4.50 8.58 9.86
N ALA A 75 4.26 9.83 10.27
CA ALA A 75 3.77 10.16 11.61
C ALA A 75 2.40 9.52 11.89
N MET A 76 1.49 9.53 10.90
CA MET A 76 0.19 8.89 11.00
C MET A 76 0.31 7.37 11.22
N LEU A 77 1.18 6.68 10.47
CA LEU A 77 1.40 5.24 10.62
C LEU A 77 2.01 4.90 11.99
N VAL A 78 2.95 5.71 12.49
CA VAL A 78 3.50 5.55 13.85
C VAL A 78 2.39 5.69 14.91
N GLY A 79 1.54 6.72 14.79
CA GLY A 79 0.39 6.91 15.69
C GLY A 79 -0.60 5.74 15.65
N GLN A 80 -0.92 5.24 14.45
CA GLN A 80 -1.80 4.09 14.26
C GLN A 80 -1.21 2.81 14.87
N ALA A 81 0.09 2.56 14.69
CA ALA A 81 0.78 1.43 15.30
C ALA A 81 0.69 1.48 16.83
N HIS A 82 0.91 2.65 17.45
CA HIS A 82 0.74 2.82 18.89
C HIS A 82 -0.69 2.58 19.37
N ALA A 83 -1.69 3.06 18.62
CA ALA A 83 -3.10 2.81 18.96
C ALA A 83 -3.45 1.32 18.88
N LEU A 84 -3.06 0.62 17.80
CA LEU A 84 -3.29 -0.81 17.61
C LEU A 84 -2.57 -1.66 18.67
N GLN A 85 -1.34 -1.29 19.02
CA GLN A 85 -0.59 -1.92 20.12
C GLN A 85 -1.32 -1.76 21.45
N SER A 86 -1.84 -0.55 21.73
CA SER A 86 -2.59 -0.28 22.96
C SER A 86 -3.89 -1.08 23.03
N ILE A 87 -4.59 -1.22 21.90
CA ILE A 87 -5.78 -2.07 21.78
C ILE A 87 -5.43 -3.53 22.06
N PHE A 88 -4.36 -4.05 21.46
CA PHE A 88 -3.89 -5.42 21.73
C PHE A 88 -3.60 -5.62 23.23
N MET A 89 -2.82 -4.73 23.84
CA MET A 89 -2.45 -4.82 25.26
C MET A 89 -3.69 -4.76 26.17
N ASN A 90 -4.65 -3.89 25.88
CA ASN A 90 -5.90 -3.80 26.63
C ASN A 90 -6.72 -5.10 26.52
N LEU A 91 -6.91 -5.61 25.30
CA LEU A 91 -7.71 -6.80 25.04
C LEU A 91 -7.04 -8.07 25.61
N ALA A 92 -5.72 -8.21 25.48
CA ALA A 92 -4.97 -9.31 26.06
C ALA A 92 -5.09 -9.34 27.59
N ARG A 93 -4.92 -8.17 28.25
CA ARG A 93 -5.14 -8.04 29.70
C ARG A 93 -6.57 -8.41 30.08
N ARG A 94 -7.57 -7.96 29.32
CA ARG A 94 -8.98 -8.32 29.59
C ARG A 94 -9.23 -9.82 29.42
N ALA A 95 -8.67 -10.45 28.39
CA ALA A 95 -8.82 -11.88 28.11
C ALA A 95 -8.37 -12.73 29.30
N VAL A 96 -7.17 -12.49 29.84
CA VAL A 96 -6.62 -13.26 30.99
C VAL A 96 -7.50 -13.15 32.25
N ASN A 97 -8.29 -12.08 32.37
CA ASN A 97 -9.20 -11.87 33.50
C ASN A 97 -10.63 -12.38 33.23
N GLN A 98 -10.87 -13.12 32.15
CA GLN A 98 -12.18 -13.71 31.88
C GLN A 98 -12.29 -15.11 32.46
N GLU A 99 -13.40 -15.37 33.16
CA GLU A 99 -13.76 -16.69 33.70
C GLU A 99 -14.34 -17.62 32.61
N TYR A 100 -15.12 -17.03 31.70
CA TYR A 100 -15.82 -17.77 30.66
C TYR A 100 -15.04 -17.81 29.35
N LEU A 101 -14.98 -19.01 28.75
CA LEU A 101 -14.21 -19.27 27.54
C LEU A 101 -14.63 -18.40 26.35
N GLN A 102 -15.93 -18.09 26.20
CA GLN A 102 -16.42 -17.30 25.07
C GLN A 102 -15.86 -15.87 25.08
N GLN A 103 -15.83 -15.21 26.24
CA GLN A 103 -15.29 -13.86 26.42
C GLN A 103 -13.77 -13.89 26.31
N TYR A 104 -13.13 -14.91 26.89
CA TYR A 104 -11.70 -15.15 26.73
C TYR A 104 -11.31 -15.21 25.24
N GLU A 105 -11.97 -16.09 24.49
CA GLU A 105 -11.71 -16.29 23.06
C GLU A 105 -11.99 -15.01 22.26
N MET A 106 -13.11 -14.33 22.53
CA MET A 106 -13.47 -13.10 21.82
C MET A 106 -12.41 -12.01 21.99
N TYR A 107 -12.01 -11.70 23.23
CA TYR A 107 -11.02 -10.67 23.49
C TYR A 107 -9.64 -11.07 22.96
N LEU A 108 -9.23 -12.33 23.15
CA LEU A 108 -7.94 -12.81 22.65
C LEU A 108 -7.89 -12.75 21.12
N ARG A 109 -8.94 -13.19 20.42
CA ARG A 109 -9.03 -13.15 18.96
C ARG A 109 -8.98 -11.73 18.42
N LEU A 110 -9.72 -10.80 19.01
CA LEU A 110 -9.69 -9.39 18.59
C LEU A 110 -8.33 -8.75 18.90
N GLY A 111 -7.72 -9.10 20.04
CA GLY A 111 -6.39 -8.67 20.42
C GLY A 111 -5.32 -9.12 19.42
N LEU A 112 -5.28 -10.41 19.09
CA LEU A 112 -4.34 -10.94 18.10
C LEU A 112 -4.55 -10.33 16.70
N LYS A 113 -5.80 -10.02 16.34
CA LYS A 113 -6.08 -9.25 15.12
C LYS A 113 -5.47 -7.85 15.18
N ALA A 114 -5.62 -7.13 16.29
CA ALA A 114 -5.00 -5.81 16.47
C ALA A 114 -3.46 -5.88 16.42
N GLN A 115 -2.85 -6.90 17.03
CA GLN A 115 -1.41 -7.15 16.95
C GLN A 115 -0.96 -7.36 15.49
N ASN A 116 -1.66 -8.22 14.73
CA ASN A 116 -1.31 -8.44 13.34
C ASN A 116 -1.44 -7.17 12.49
N GLN A 117 -2.47 -6.35 12.73
CA GLN A 117 -2.61 -5.05 12.06
C GLN A 117 -1.49 -4.08 12.44
N CYS A 118 -1.08 -4.03 13.72
CA CYS A 118 0.06 -3.21 14.16
C CYS A 118 1.34 -3.57 13.40
N ARG A 119 1.65 -4.88 13.29
CA ARG A 119 2.78 -5.37 12.49
C ARG A 119 2.67 -4.92 11.03
N MET A 120 1.51 -5.08 10.40
CA MET A 120 1.29 -4.66 9.01
C MET A 120 1.46 -3.13 8.82
N THR A 121 1.04 -2.31 9.78
CA THR A 121 1.27 -0.86 9.76
C THR A 121 2.75 -0.53 9.80
N LEU A 122 3.53 -1.20 10.67
CA LEU A 122 4.98 -1.00 10.76
C LEU A 122 5.73 -1.52 9.52
N GLU A 123 5.27 -2.61 8.92
CA GLU A 123 5.79 -3.11 7.63
C GLU A 123 5.51 -2.13 6.49
N THR A 124 4.33 -1.51 6.48
CA THR A 124 3.98 -0.46 5.51
C THR A 124 4.90 0.74 5.68
N LEU A 125 5.16 1.16 6.93
CA LEU A 125 6.10 2.25 7.22
C LEU A 125 7.53 1.90 6.76
N ALA A 126 7.98 0.68 7.03
CA ALA A 126 9.29 0.21 6.58
C ALA A 126 9.41 0.19 5.05
N ALA A 127 8.35 -0.23 4.35
CA ALA A 127 8.28 -0.23 2.88
C ALA A 127 8.26 1.19 2.29
N ILE A 128 7.62 2.15 2.98
CA ILE A 128 7.66 3.57 2.60
C ILE A 128 9.09 4.12 2.75
N LYS A 129 9.77 3.81 3.86
CA LYS A 129 11.15 4.24 4.13
C LYS A 129 12.17 3.61 3.19
N ASN A 130 11.98 2.34 2.87
CA ASN A 130 12.89 1.54 2.05
C ASN A 130 12.07 0.77 1.00
N PRO A 131 11.71 1.41 -0.12
CA PRO A 131 10.94 0.77 -1.17
C PRO A 131 11.67 -0.50 -1.66
N PRO A 132 10.98 -1.65 -1.76
CA PRO A 132 11.62 -2.87 -2.25
C PRO A 132 12.13 -2.63 -3.67
N VAL A 133 13.40 -2.96 -3.91
CA VAL A 133 14.00 -2.89 -5.24
C VAL A 133 13.38 -3.99 -6.09
N VAL A 134 12.34 -3.64 -6.85
CA VAL A 134 11.76 -4.55 -7.84
C VAL A 134 12.69 -4.54 -9.06
N PHE A 135 13.57 -5.53 -9.14
CA PHE A 135 14.25 -5.83 -10.40
C PHE A 135 13.18 -6.38 -11.35
N ALA A 136 12.58 -5.50 -12.14
CA ALA A 136 11.80 -5.89 -13.30
C ALA A 136 12.78 -6.62 -14.23
N LYS A 137 12.80 -7.95 -14.15
CA LYS A 137 13.44 -8.80 -15.16
C LYS A 137 12.75 -8.39 -16.46
N GLN A 138 13.41 -7.59 -17.28
CA GLN A 138 12.93 -7.21 -18.59
C GLN A 138 12.68 -8.52 -19.34
N ALA A 139 11.44 -8.98 -19.33
CA ALA A 139 10.96 -9.88 -20.35
C ALA A 139 10.97 -9.02 -21.61
N ASN A 140 12.10 -9.04 -22.31
CA ASN A 140 12.12 -8.70 -23.72
C ASN A 140 11.16 -9.69 -24.35
N ILE A 141 9.91 -9.26 -24.53
CA ILE A 141 8.89 -10.02 -25.23
C ILE A 141 9.31 -10.00 -26.72
N ASN A 142 10.31 -10.82 -27.07
CA ASN A 142 10.30 -11.50 -28.35
C ASN A 142 9.34 -12.68 -28.17
N GLN A 143 8.04 -12.36 -28.15
CA GLN A 143 6.99 -13.36 -28.34
C GLN A 143 7.27 -14.02 -29.68
N GLY A 144 7.46 -15.33 -29.65
CA GLY A 144 7.69 -16.13 -30.84
C GLY A 144 6.62 -15.87 -31.91
N SER A 145 7.09 -15.83 -33.15
CA SER A 145 6.37 -15.62 -34.42
C SER A 145 6.33 -14.18 -34.92
N GLY A 146 7.31 -13.85 -35.74
CA GLY A 146 7.21 -12.73 -36.69
C GLY A 146 8.44 -11.84 -36.67
N ASN A 147 9.31 -12.03 -37.65
CA ASN A 147 10.41 -11.13 -37.95
C ASN A 147 9.87 -9.69 -38.05
N GLN A 148 10.24 -8.81 -37.11
CA GLN A 148 9.95 -7.39 -37.25
C GLN A 148 10.90 -6.82 -38.31
N GLN A 149 10.51 -6.94 -39.59
CA GLN A 149 11.16 -6.24 -40.68
C GLN A 149 10.63 -4.81 -40.70
N VAL A 150 11.46 -3.86 -40.28
CA VAL A 150 11.26 -2.44 -40.58
C VAL A 150 11.76 -2.19 -42.00
N ASN A 151 10.86 -2.24 -42.98
CA ASN A 151 11.21 -1.89 -44.35
C ASN A 151 11.06 -0.36 -44.52
N ASN A 152 12.16 0.37 -44.42
CA ASN A 152 12.23 1.78 -44.81
C ASN A 152 13.37 1.98 -45.82
N GLY A 153 13.14 1.64 -47.09
CA GLY A 153 14.05 1.92 -48.21
C GLY A 153 13.89 0.96 -49.39
N THR A 154 13.81 1.52 -50.60
CA THR A 154 13.62 0.94 -51.95
C THR A 154 14.30 -0.43 -52.21
N PRO A 155 13.68 -1.37 -52.95
CA PRO A 155 14.21 -2.73 -53.11
C PRO A 155 15.52 -2.77 -53.92
N ALA A 156 16.58 -3.32 -53.30
CA ALA A 156 17.81 -3.71 -53.97
C ALA A 156 17.92 -5.24 -54.07
N THR A 157 18.46 -5.71 -55.20
CA THR A 157 18.62 -7.08 -55.70
C THR A 157 19.39 -8.02 -54.75
N PRO A 158 19.15 -9.36 -54.82
CA PRO A 158 19.72 -10.30 -53.86
C PRO A 158 21.19 -10.60 -54.21
N SER A 159 22.09 -10.28 -53.28
CA SER A 159 23.51 -10.64 -53.35
C SER A 159 23.92 -11.38 -52.07
N HIS A 160 24.20 -12.67 -52.25
CA HIS A 160 25.02 -13.57 -51.42
C HIS A 160 24.80 -13.65 -49.90
N ALA A 161 24.37 -14.83 -49.45
CA ALA A 161 24.38 -15.23 -48.06
C ALA A 161 25.83 -15.40 -47.55
N GLU A 162 26.26 -14.52 -46.66
CA GLU A 162 27.50 -14.69 -45.90
C GLU A 162 27.17 -15.32 -44.54
N LYS A 163 27.86 -16.41 -44.23
CA LYS A 163 27.62 -17.25 -43.05
C LYS A 163 28.05 -16.49 -41.79
N ILE A 164 27.09 -16.04 -40.99
CA ILE A 164 27.37 -15.47 -39.66
C ILE A 164 27.83 -16.62 -38.74
N ILE A 165 29.11 -16.59 -38.39
CA ILE A 165 29.69 -17.44 -37.34
C ILE A 165 29.30 -16.80 -36.01
N ASN A 166 28.39 -17.43 -35.26
CA ASN A 166 28.11 -17.04 -33.87
C ASN A 166 29.29 -17.49 -32.99
N PRO A 167 30.05 -16.60 -32.34
CA PRO A 167 30.83 -17.02 -31.19
C PRO A 167 29.86 -17.40 -30.07
N GLN A 168 29.99 -18.61 -29.54
CA GLN A 168 29.27 -19.02 -28.33
C GLN A 168 29.71 -18.12 -27.18
N ASN A 169 28.75 -17.52 -26.46
CA ASN A 169 29.04 -16.93 -25.16
C ASN A 169 29.40 -18.07 -24.21
N GLU A 170 30.67 -18.15 -23.85
CA GLU A 170 31.16 -19.05 -22.80
C GLU A 170 30.50 -18.67 -21.47
N LEU A 171 29.91 -19.66 -20.80
CA LEU A 171 29.43 -19.51 -19.42
C LEU A 171 30.63 -19.15 -18.53
N LEU A 172 30.54 -18.04 -17.78
CA LEU A 172 31.39 -17.86 -16.61
C LEU A 172 30.96 -18.86 -15.54
N GLU A 173 31.67 -19.98 -15.47
CA GLU A 173 31.71 -20.81 -14.26
C GLU A 173 32.35 -19.99 -13.14
N VAL A 174 31.51 -19.51 -12.22
CA VAL A 174 31.97 -18.95 -10.95
C VAL A 174 32.53 -20.10 -10.13
N ASN A 175 33.83 -20.31 -10.24
CA ASN A 175 34.56 -21.28 -9.44
C ASN A 175 34.87 -20.65 -8.07
N ASN A 176 33.85 -20.51 -7.22
CA ASN A 176 34.03 -20.30 -5.79
C ASN A 176 33.68 -21.62 -5.10
N GLY A 177 34.72 -22.37 -4.77
CA GLY A 177 34.62 -23.67 -4.15
C GLY A 177 33.74 -23.67 -2.90
N SER A 178 32.74 -24.53 -2.91
CA SER A 178 32.54 -25.44 -1.81
C SER A 178 31.91 -26.71 -2.37
N GLU A 179 32.67 -27.80 -2.28
CA GLU A 179 32.19 -29.15 -2.47
C GLU A 179 30.79 -29.34 -1.91
N THR A 180 29.98 -30.07 -2.66
CA THR A 180 28.78 -30.72 -2.17
C THR A 180 29.15 -31.60 -0.97
N MET A 181 29.11 -31.03 0.24
CA MET A 181 29.24 -31.81 1.47
C MET A 181 27.90 -32.50 1.75
N ASP A 182 27.86 -33.76 1.36
CA ASP A 182 26.91 -34.77 1.83
C ASP A 182 26.99 -34.88 3.37
N THR A 183 25.90 -34.56 4.07
CA THR A 183 25.85 -34.56 5.54
C THR A 183 25.30 -35.87 6.11
N ARG A 184 25.80 -37.02 5.65
CA ARG A 184 25.53 -38.32 6.28
C ARG A 184 26.80 -38.91 6.91
N ALA A 185 27.16 -38.38 8.08
CA ALA A 185 28.09 -39.03 9.00
C ALA A 185 27.31 -39.59 10.20
N THR A 186 27.42 -40.91 10.41
CA THR A 186 26.83 -41.65 11.53
C THR A 186 27.60 -41.31 12.83
N GLY A 187 26.91 -40.82 13.87
CA GLY A 187 27.53 -40.49 15.15
C GLY A 187 27.82 -41.73 16.01
N GLU A 188 29.00 -41.79 16.61
CA GLU A 188 29.38 -42.81 17.61
C GLU A 188 28.74 -42.55 18.97
N ALA A 189 28.31 -43.63 19.64
CA ALA A 189 27.71 -43.60 20.97
C ALA A 189 28.78 -43.45 22.05
N ILE A 190 28.61 -42.45 22.93
CA ILE A 190 29.49 -42.23 24.09
C ILE A 190 28.88 -42.90 25.33
N GLY A 191 29.68 -43.72 26.01
CA GLY A 191 29.30 -44.61 27.11
C GLY A 191 29.02 -43.94 28.47
N LYS A 192 28.33 -44.70 29.33
CA LYS A 192 27.74 -44.32 30.63
C LYS A 192 28.72 -44.37 31.85
N ASN A 193 28.51 -43.42 32.78
CA ASN A 193 28.60 -43.46 34.28
C ASN A 193 29.99 -43.55 34.98
N PRO A 194 30.11 -43.40 36.34
CA PRO A 194 29.37 -42.66 37.41
C PRO A 194 30.29 -41.89 38.41
N ALA A 195 29.74 -41.13 39.38
CA ALA A 195 29.89 -41.36 40.85
C ALA A 195 29.52 -40.14 41.75
N MET A 196 28.91 -40.48 42.89
CA MET A 196 28.28 -39.71 43.97
C MET A 196 29.19 -38.72 44.75
N ALA A 197 28.57 -37.70 45.33
CA ALA A 197 28.91 -37.22 46.68
C ALA A 197 27.69 -36.53 47.34
N THR A 198 27.22 -37.12 48.45
CA THR A 198 26.31 -36.53 49.44
C THR A 198 27.09 -35.60 50.36
N VAL A 199 26.49 -34.48 50.78
CA VAL A 199 27.02 -33.64 51.87
C VAL A 199 25.90 -33.46 52.89
N ASP A 200 26.26 -33.69 54.16
CA ASP A 200 25.45 -33.54 55.36
C ASP A 200 24.88 -32.13 55.58
#